data_AF-W1XTR8-F1
#
_entry.id   AF-W1XTR8-F1
#
_cell.length_a   1.000
_cell.length_b   1.000
_cell.length_c   1.000
_cell.angle_alpha   90.00
_cell.angle_beta   90.00
_cell.angle_gamma   90.00
#
_symmetry.space_group_name_H-M   'P 1'
#
loop_
_entity.id
_entity.type
_entity.pdbx_description
1 polymer ?
#
loop_
_entity_poly.entity_id
_entity_poly.type
_entity_poly.pdbx_seq_one_letter_code
_entity_poly.pdbx_strand_id
1 'polypeptide(L)' 'NNVIAGQRVRLSAQPTANITIGDTAYTDNNGYAYVNLLSTQPGFYQVTATLDNNSSSKVDVNVANG' A
#
# COMPACT_ATOMS: atom_id res chain seq x y z
N ASN A 1 -7.77 -19.55 -4.57
CA ASN A 1 -7.03 -18.31 -4.88
C ASN A 1 -6.06 -18.59 -6.00
N ASN A 2 -6.25 -17.93 -7.14
CA ASN A 2 -5.24 -17.89 -8.20
C ASN A 2 -4.29 -16.74 -7.86
N VAL A 3 -3.06 -17.04 -7.46
CA VAL A 3 -2.04 -16.03 -7.17
C VAL A 3 -1.31 -15.69 -8.46
N ILE A 4 -1.23 -14.39 -8.80
CA ILE A 4 -0.65 -13.91 -10.05
C ILE A 4 0.66 -13.21 -9.69
N ALA A 5 1.78 -13.69 -10.24
CA ALA A 5 3.08 -13.06 -10.10
C ALA A 5 3.24 -11.90 -11.10
N GLY A 6 3.99 -10.86 -10.74
CA GLY A 6 4.26 -9.71 -11.61
C GLY A 6 3.05 -8.82 -11.88
N GLN A 7 1.94 -9.01 -11.16
CA GLN A 7 0.77 -8.14 -11.27
C GLN A 7 1.11 -6.78 -10.66
N ARG A 8 0.88 -5.72 -11.44
CA ARG A 8 1.06 -4.35 -10.97
C ARG A 8 -0.02 -3.99 -9.95
N VAL A 9 0.41 -3.38 -8.85
CA VAL A 9 -0.42 -2.84 -7.78
C VAL A 9 -0.08 -1.37 -7.60
N ARG A 10 -1.07 -0.49 -7.71
CA ARG A 10 -0.94 0.94 -7.44
C ARG A 10 -1.32 1.21 -6.00
N LEU A 11 -0.48 1.92 -5.25
CA LEU A 11 -0.73 2.21 -3.84
C LEU A 11 -0.89 3.71 -3.62
N SER A 12 -1.79 4.08 -2.72
CA SER A 12 -1.96 5.46 -2.25
C SER A 12 -2.24 5.47 -0.76
N ALA A 13 -1.87 6.54 -0.08
CA ALA A 13 -2.11 6.72 1.35
C ALA A 13 -2.85 8.04 1.61
N GLN A 14 -3.77 8.03 2.58
CA GLN A 14 -4.49 9.22 3.03
C GLN A 14 -4.49 9.31 4.56
N PRO A 15 -4.24 10.48 5.16
CA PRO A 15 -3.87 11.74 4.51
C PRO A 15 -2.47 11.66 3.88
N THR A 16 -2.20 12.47 2.84
CA THR A 16 -0.88 12.53 2.19
C THR A 16 0.13 13.41 2.94
N ALA A 17 -0.31 14.11 3.98
CA ALA A 17 0.54 14.93 4.81
C ALA A 17 1.46 14.04 5.66
N ASN A 18 2.76 14.38 5.68
CA ASN A 18 3.78 13.74 6.52
C ASN A 18 4.00 12.24 6.25
N ILE A 19 3.50 11.72 5.13
CA ILE A 19 3.67 10.33 4.70
C ILE A 19 4.26 10.28 3.29
N THR A 20 5.11 9.30 3.04
CA THR A 20 5.61 8.94 1.72
C THR A 20 5.43 7.44 1.53
N ILE A 21 4.82 7.05 0.41
CA ILE A 21 4.57 5.66 0.03
C ILE A 21 5.04 5.46 -1.40
N GLY A 22 5.54 4.27 -1.74
CA GLY A 22 5.82 3.91 -3.13
C GLY A 22 4.53 3.79 -3.93
N ASP A 23 4.44 4.48 -5.07
CA ASP A 23 3.22 4.53 -5.88
C ASP A 23 2.87 3.19 -6.55
N THR A 24 3.86 2.31 -6.76
CA THR A 24 3.68 1.07 -7.51
C THR A 24 4.53 -0.05 -6.92
N ALA A 25 3.92 -1.23 -6.78
CA ALA A 25 4.58 -2.47 -6.43
C ALA A 25 4.13 -3.58 -7.39
N TYR A 26 4.88 -4.68 -7.43
CA TYR A 26 4.54 -5.87 -8.20
C TYR A 26 4.40 -7.05 -7.27
N THR A 27 3.43 -7.91 -7.54
CA THR A 27 3.25 -9.14 -6.76
C THR A 27 4.39 -10.12 -7.01
N ASP A 28 4.81 -10.83 -5.96
CA ASP A 28 5.75 -11.93 -6.04
C ASP A 28 5.08 -13.23 -6.53
N ASN A 29 5.83 -14.34 -6.54
CA ASN A 29 5.32 -15.66 -6.93
C ASN A 29 4.22 -16.21 -6.00
N ASN A 30 4.05 -15.60 -4.82
CA ASN A 30 3.01 -15.94 -3.86
C ASN A 30 1.80 -14.99 -3.96
N GLY A 31 1.84 -13.99 -4.86
CA GLY A 31 0.79 -13.00 -5.04
C GLY A 31 0.84 -11.82 -4.07
N TYR A 32 1.95 -11.62 -3.35
CA TYR A 32 2.11 -10.51 -2.40
C TYR A 32 2.90 -9.36 -3.02
N ALA A 33 2.40 -8.14 -2.87
CA ALA A 33 3.11 -6.92 -3.21
C ALA A 33 3.53 -6.19 -1.93
N TYR A 34 4.77 -5.75 -1.88
CA TYR A 34 5.35 -5.05 -0.73
C TYR A 34 5.69 -3.61 -1.10
N VAL A 35 5.43 -2.69 -0.17
CA VAL A 35 5.77 -1.28 -0.32
C VAL A 35 6.32 -0.75 1.00
N ASN A 36 7.22 0.23 0.91
CA ASN A 36 7.69 0.96 2.07
C ASN A 36 6.83 2.20 2.28
N LEU A 37 6.42 2.40 3.53
CA LEU A 37 5.69 3.56 4.00
C LEU A 37 6.56 4.26 5.04
N LEU A 38 6.84 5.53 4.83
CA LEU A 38 7.61 6.38 5.72
C LEU A 38 6.70 7.48 6.23
N SER A 39 6.54 7.59 7.55
CA SER A 39 5.83 8.70 8.17
C SER A 39 6.76 9.49 9.09
N THR A 40 6.63 10.82 9.08
CA THR A 40 7.36 11.72 9.99
C THR A 40 6.52 12.13 11.20
N GLN A 41 5.26 11.74 11.25
CA GLN A 41 4.36 12.03 12.38
C GLN A 41 3.52 10.79 12.75
N PRO A 42 3.17 10.64 14.03
CA PRO A 42 2.16 9.68 14.44
C PRO A 42 0.80 10.02 13.84
N GLY A 43 0.03 8.98 13.56
CA GLY A 43 -1.32 9.14 13.03
C GLY A 43 -1.84 7.88 12.37
N PHE A 44 -3.10 7.96 11.96
CA PHE A 44 -3.76 6.93 11.16
C PHE A 44 -3.65 7.28 9.68
N TYR A 45 -3.20 6.32 8.89
CA TYR A 45 -3.07 6.43 7.44
C TYR A 45 -3.82 5.29 6.77
N GLN A 46 -4.81 5.61 5.95
CA GLN A 46 -5.50 4.63 5.13
C GLN A 46 -4.70 4.40 3.85
N VAL A 47 -4.15 3.20 3.69
CA VAL A 47 -3.48 2.76 2.47
C VAL A 47 -4.49 2.03 1.59
N THR A 48 -4.60 2.43 0.34
CA THR A 48 -5.41 1.77 -0.69
C THR A 48 -4.48 1.11 -1.71
N ALA A 49 -4.64 -0.19 -1.92
CA ALA A 49 -3.99 -0.94 -2.99
C ALA A 49 -5.00 -1.20 -4.10
N THR A 50 -4.66 -0.84 -5.33
CA THR A 50 -5.54 -0.94 -6.49
C THR A 50 -4.85 -1.69 -7.62
N LEU A 51 -5.50 -2.72 -8.14
CA LEU A 51 -5.08 -3.49 -9.31
C LEU A 51 -5.54 -2.80 -10.60
N ASP A 52 -4.95 -3.18 -11.74
CA ASP A 52 -5.26 -2.61 -13.04
C ASP A 52 -6.70 -2.87 -13.52
N ASN A 53 -7.36 -3.89 -12.97
CA ASN A 53 -8.78 -4.17 -13.19
C ASN A 53 -9.71 -3.35 -12.28
N ASN A 54 -9.19 -2.29 -11.64
CA ASN A 54 -9.85 -1.43 -10.65
C ASN A 54 -10.31 -2.13 -9.35
N SER A 55 -9.94 -3.39 -9.12
CA SER A 55 -10.15 -4.01 -7.82
C SER A 55 -9.27 -3.32 -6.78
N SER A 56 -9.82 -2.98 -5.63
CA SER A 56 -9.07 -2.31 -4.57
C SER A 56 -9.29 -2.93 -3.20
N SER A 57 -8.31 -2.74 -2.32
CA SER A 57 -8.36 -3.13 -0.92
C SER A 57 -7.75 -2.02 -0.08
N LYS A 58 -8.26 -1.86 1.13
CA LYS A 58 -7.87 -0.79 2.04
C LYS A 58 -7.35 -1.37 3.34
N VAL A 59 -6.33 -0.75 3.91
CA VAL A 59 -5.80 -1.08 5.22
C VAL A 59 -5.50 0.21 5.97
N ASP A 60 -5.93 0.27 7.24
CA ASP A 60 -5.60 1.38 8.11
C ASP A 60 -4.30 1.07 8.86
N VAL A 61 -3.32 1.96 8.73
CA VAL A 61 -2.01 1.87 9.35
C VAL A 61 -1.93 2.90 10.47
N ASN A 62 -1.74 2.45 11.70
CA ASN A 62 -1.50 3.33 12.84
C ASN A 62 0.01 3.47 13.08
N VAL A 63 0.52 4.69 12.95
CA VAL A 63 1.90 5.05 13.33
C VAL A 63 1.83 5.68 14.72
N ALA A 64 2.42 5.04 15.72
CA ALA A 64 2.51 5.57 17.07
C ALA A 64 3.84 6.29 17.30
N ASN A 65 3.86 7.26 18.23
CA ASN A 65 5.13 7.72 18.80
C ASN A 65 5.76 6.55 19.56
N GLY A 66 7.03 6.28 19.27
CA GLY A 66 7.87 5.35 20.04
C GLY A 66 8.28 5.92 21.39
#